data_AF-G3WTU3-F1
#
_entry.id   AF-G3WTU3-F1
#
_cell.length_a   1.000
_cell.length_b   1.000
_cell.length_c   1.000
_cell.angle_alpha   90.00
_cell.angle_beta   90.00
_cell.angle_gamma   90.00
#
_symmetry.space_group_name_H-M   'P 1'
#
loop_
_entity.id
_entity.type
_entity.pdbx_description
1 polymer ?
#
loop_
_entity_poly.entity_id
_entity_poly.type
_entity_poly.pdbx_seq_one_letter_code
_entity_poly.pdbx_strand_id
1 'polypeptide(L)'
;MLRCGSAAVAGLGQKLAPLVQTLSVRGPKQKNRLPGTLLQLWHTPVKIQLTRQMTSSSASGNKIDKSMLAIVVGLSTMGAGAYAYMTVKEDQKRYNERMSVLGLTPEEKQRRDSLTAPEREMAAQLRAPTHAPFLLIGGGTAAFAAARSIRARDPGARVLIISEDPELPYMRPPLSKELWFSDDPNVINTLRFKQWNGKERSIYFQPPSFYVSAQDLPYIENGGVAVLTGKKVVQLDVRDNLVRLNDGSQITFEKCLIATGGTPRNLSAIDRAGPEVKSRTTLFRKIGDFRALEKISREVKSITVIGGGFLGSELACALGRKARIMGTEVIQLFPEKGNMGKILPEYLSNWTTEKVRREGVNVMPNAVVQSVGVKSGKLLITLKDGRKVETDHIVAAVGLEPNVELAKTGGLEVDSDFGGFRVNAELQARSNIWVAGDAACFYDIKLGRRRVEHHDHAVVSGRLAGENMTGAAKPYWHQSMFWSDLGPDVGYEAIGLVDGSLPTVGVFAKATARDTPKSATEQSGTGIRSESETESEASDIEIPTSDEVTPEDSVTGEDFGKGVIFYLRDKVVVGILLWNIFNRMPIARKIIKDGEEHEDLNEVAKLFNIHED
;
A
#
# COMPACT_ATOMS: atom_id res chain seq x y z
N MET A 1 -32.93 -50.21 8.54
CA MET A 1 -33.11 -50.35 10.02
C MET A 1 -32.43 -49.15 10.66
N LEU A 2 -32.99 -48.21 11.41
CA LEU A 2 -34.33 -47.80 11.90
C LEU A 2 -34.27 -46.24 11.93
N ARG A 3 -35.19 -45.51 11.29
CA ARG A 3 -36.36 -44.78 11.88
C ARG A 3 -36.03 -43.74 12.96
N CYS A 4 -36.23 -42.45 12.63
CA CYS A 4 -37.30 -41.55 13.12
C CYS A 4 -36.91 -40.74 14.38
N GLY A 5 -37.30 -39.48 14.57
CA GLY A 5 -38.39 -38.78 13.91
C GLY A 5 -38.34 -37.26 14.00
N SER A 6 -39.18 -36.69 13.15
CA SER A 6 -39.69 -35.34 13.10
C SER A 6 -40.68 -35.07 14.22
N ALA A 7 -40.73 -33.84 14.72
CA ALA A 7 -41.89 -33.26 15.37
C ALA A 7 -41.92 -31.74 15.13
N ALA A 8 -42.92 -31.32 14.36
CA ALA A 8 -43.37 -29.94 14.25
C ALA A 8 -44.36 -29.66 15.40
N VAL A 9 -44.28 -28.48 16.01
CA VAL A 9 -45.43 -27.86 16.71
C VAL A 9 -45.47 -26.38 16.36
N ALA A 10 -46.64 -25.98 15.92
CA ALA A 10 -47.03 -24.66 15.46
C ALA A 10 -47.29 -23.68 16.62
N GLY A 11 -47.13 -22.39 16.31
CA GLY A 11 -48.15 -21.37 16.52
C GLY A 11 -48.45 -20.92 17.95
N LEU A 12 -47.87 -19.79 18.34
CA LEU A 12 -48.57 -18.78 19.14
C LEU A 12 -48.06 -17.39 18.75
N GLY A 13 -48.92 -16.65 18.05
CA GLY A 13 -48.69 -15.26 17.71
C GLY A 13 -48.93 -14.36 18.90
N GLN A 14 -48.02 -13.42 19.12
CA GLN A 14 -48.34 -12.16 19.79
C GLN A 14 -47.67 -11.01 19.03
N LYS A 15 -48.54 -10.11 18.58
CA LYS A 15 -48.23 -8.82 17.98
C LYS A 15 -47.51 -7.95 19.02
N LEU A 16 -46.34 -7.43 18.69
CA LEU A 16 -45.76 -6.27 19.34
C LEU A 16 -45.60 -5.17 18.29
N ALA A 17 -46.51 -4.20 18.34
CA ALA A 17 -46.43 -2.96 17.58
C ALA A 17 -45.47 -1.98 18.28
N PRO A 18 -44.74 -1.13 17.54
CA PRO A 18 -43.78 -0.20 18.12
C PRO A 18 -44.49 1.02 18.72
N LEU A 19 -44.16 1.35 19.98
CA LEU A 19 -44.50 2.64 20.58
C LEU A 19 -43.62 3.73 19.94
N VAL A 20 -44.24 4.51 19.04
CA VAL A 20 -43.73 5.79 18.56
C VAL A 20 -44.11 6.86 19.58
N GLN A 21 -43.13 7.45 20.26
CA GLN A 21 -43.32 8.70 20.99
C GLN A 21 -42.80 9.86 20.14
N THR A 22 -43.74 10.57 19.54
CA THR A 22 -43.57 11.90 18.96
C THR A 22 -43.68 12.95 20.07
N LEU A 23 -42.61 13.73 20.29
CA LEU A 23 -42.67 14.98 21.04
C LEU A 23 -42.55 16.14 20.05
N SER A 24 -43.71 16.75 19.79
CA SER A 24 -43.85 18.04 19.11
C SER A 24 -43.84 19.14 20.18
N VAL A 25 -42.93 20.11 20.07
CA VAL A 25 -43.06 21.39 20.76
C VAL A 25 -43.01 22.50 19.72
N ARG A 26 -44.18 23.08 19.43
CA ARG A 26 -44.33 24.36 18.74
C ARG A 26 -44.00 25.48 19.74
N GLY A 27 -43.12 26.40 19.36
CA GLY A 27 -42.88 27.65 20.08
C GLY A 27 -43.93 28.74 19.79
N PRO A 28 -43.70 29.98 20.22
CA PRO A 28 -44.38 31.15 19.67
C PRO A 28 -43.46 32.03 18.81
N LYS A 29 -43.96 32.33 17.61
CA LYS A 29 -43.65 33.46 16.71
C LYS A 29 -43.91 34.80 17.46
N GLN A 30 -43.44 36.01 17.11
CA GLN A 30 -42.93 36.63 15.88
C GLN A 30 -42.52 38.08 16.23
N LYS A 31 -41.55 38.69 15.55
CA LYS A 31 -41.80 39.87 14.67
C LYS A 31 -40.54 40.34 13.92
N ASN A 32 -40.78 40.58 12.63
CA ASN A 32 -39.90 40.98 11.53
C ASN A 32 -39.13 42.29 11.74
N ARG A 33 -37.95 42.40 11.10
CA ARG A 33 -37.66 43.32 9.96
C ARG A 33 -36.22 43.14 9.43
N LEU A 34 -36.09 42.95 8.11
CA LEU A 34 -34.88 43.09 7.27
C LEU A 34 -34.82 44.52 6.68
N PRO A 35 -33.80 44.91 5.88
CA PRO A 35 -32.41 44.44 5.74
C PRO A 35 -31.37 45.60 5.84
N GLY A 36 -30.08 45.29 6.00
CA GLY A 36 -29.02 46.31 5.96
C GLY A 36 -27.62 45.72 5.87
N THR A 37 -27.01 45.93 4.72
CA THR A 37 -25.64 45.64 4.27
C THR A 37 -24.56 46.11 5.25
N LEU A 38 -23.50 45.32 5.48
CA LEU A 38 -22.11 45.81 5.72
C LEU A 38 -21.12 44.63 5.82
N LEU A 39 -20.58 44.25 4.67
CA LEU A 39 -19.32 43.56 4.49
C LEU A 39 -18.26 44.65 4.31
N GLN A 40 -17.25 44.74 5.18
CA GLN A 40 -15.91 45.26 4.87
C GLN A 40 -15.00 45.26 6.11
N LEU A 41 -13.69 45.28 5.84
CA LEU A 41 -12.52 45.55 6.71
C LEU A 41 -11.88 44.27 7.33
N TRP A 42 -10.71 43.76 6.91
CA TRP A 42 -9.61 44.28 6.07
C TRP A 42 -8.88 43.14 5.34
N HIS A 43 -8.68 43.34 4.04
CA HIS A 43 -7.64 42.69 3.24
C HIS A 43 -6.88 43.80 2.51
N THR A 44 -5.55 43.72 2.56
CA THR A 44 -4.58 43.85 1.44
C THR A 44 -3.43 44.85 1.72
N PRO A 45 -2.35 44.89 0.92
CA PRO A 45 -1.45 43.80 0.52
C PRO A 45 0.05 44.22 0.57
N VAL A 46 0.94 43.28 0.26
CA VAL A 46 2.34 43.53 -0.13
C VAL A 46 2.40 43.91 -1.61
N LYS A 47 3.08 45.01 -1.97
CA LYS A 47 4.00 45.06 -3.13
C LYS A 47 4.90 46.31 -3.16
N ILE A 48 6.13 46.03 -3.53
CA ILE A 48 7.29 46.90 -3.75
C ILE A 48 7.20 47.55 -5.14
N GLN A 49 7.51 48.84 -5.27
CA GLN A 49 8.38 49.47 -6.29
C GLN A 49 8.14 50.99 -6.40
N LEU A 50 9.21 51.79 -6.35
CA LEU A 50 9.65 52.79 -7.36
C LEU A 50 10.51 53.92 -6.76
N THR A 51 11.80 53.85 -7.11
CA THR A 51 12.56 54.85 -7.86
C THR A 51 12.26 56.36 -7.65
N ARG A 52 13.20 57.01 -6.95
CA ARG A 52 13.92 58.26 -7.32
C ARG A 52 13.12 59.42 -7.95
N GLN A 53 12.92 60.50 -7.19
CA GLN A 53 13.05 61.87 -7.71
C GLN A 53 13.69 62.79 -6.66
N MET A 54 14.73 63.50 -7.10
CA MET A 54 15.44 64.53 -6.36
C MET A 54 14.65 65.85 -6.46
N THR A 55 14.56 66.59 -5.37
CA THR A 55 14.59 68.05 -5.41
C THR A 55 15.41 68.59 -4.24
N SER A 56 16.30 69.48 -4.60
CA SER A 56 17.37 70.11 -3.85
C SER A 56 16.89 71.14 -2.81
N SER A 57 17.55 71.17 -1.66
CA SER A 57 17.82 72.42 -0.94
C SER A 57 19.22 72.37 -0.33
N SER A 58 20.02 73.35 -0.72
CA SER A 58 21.41 73.61 -0.37
C SER A 58 21.69 73.73 1.14
N ALA A 59 22.73 73.05 1.63
CA ALA A 59 23.59 73.57 2.70
C ALA A 59 24.94 72.82 2.75
N SER A 60 25.98 73.64 2.84
CA SER A 60 27.41 73.42 3.10
C SER A 60 27.89 72.03 3.55
N GLY A 61 28.98 71.59 2.92
CA GLY A 61 29.67 70.34 3.24
C GLY A 61 30.25 70.27 4.66
N ASN A 62 30.20 69.06 5.22
CA ASN A 62 31.13 68.60 6.22
C ASN A 62 31.47 67.14 5.90
N LYS A 63 32.77 66.85 5.74
CA LYS A 63 33.29 65.49 5.61
C LYS A 63 33.00 64.75 6.92
N ILE A 64 32.09 63.78 6.89
CA ILE A 64 31.95 62.82 7.98
C ILE A 64 33.20 61.95 7.96
N ASP A 65 33.95 62.00 9.05
CA ASP A 65 35.23 61.32 9.20
C ASP A 65 35.03 59.79 9.20
N LYS A 66 35.74 59.08 8.33
CA LYS A 66 35.61 57.62 8.14
C LYS A 66 35.95 56.83 9.42
N SER A 67 36.71 57.46 10.32
CA SER A 67 37.04 56.96 11.66
C SER A 67 35.82 56.81 12.56
N MET A 68 34.89 57.79 12.55
CA MET A 68 33.67 57.78 13.36
C MET A 68 32.68 56.69 12.93
N LEU A 69 32.53 56.46 11.63
CA LEU A 69 31.67 55.39 11.11
C LEU A 69 32.21 54.00 11.47
N ALA A 70 33.54 53.83 11.46
CA ALA A 70 34.17 52.57 11.87
C ALA A 70 33.98 52.28 13.37
N ILE A 71 33.98 53.30 14.23
CA ILE A 71 33.76 53.14 15.67
C ILE A 71 32.31 52.70 15.96
N VAL A 72 31.32 53.29 15.29
CA VAL A 72 29.90 52.94 15.49
C VAL A 72 29.60 51.51 15.01
N VAL A 73 30.19 51.09 13.87
CA VAL A 73 30.06 49.72 13.36
C VAL A 73 30.84 48.71 14.24
N GLY A 74 32.01 49.10 14.76
CA GLY A 74 32.78 48.29 15.70
C GLY A 74 32.05 48.04 17.02
N LEU A 75 31.43 49.08 17.60
CA LEU A 75 30.71 48.95 18.86
C LEU A 75 29.42 48.11 18.74
N SER A 76 28.69 48.24 17.62
CA SER A 76 27.47 47.44 17.37
C SER A 76 27.77 45.96 17.13
N THR A 77 28.86 45.64 16.42
CA THR A 77 29.29 44.24 16.21
C THR A 77 29.81 43.59 17.49
N MET A 78 30.52 44.33 18.35
CA MET A 78 30.93 43.84 19.67
C MET A 78 29.75 43.61 20.60
N GLY A 79 28.75 44.50 20.60
CA GLY A 79 27.52 44.33 21.39
C GLY A 79 26.71 43.09 20.98
N ALA A 80 26.57 42.85 19.68
CA ALA A 80 25.91 41.65 19.15
C ALA A 80 26.68 40.37 19.49
N GLY A 81 28.02 40.40 19.40
CA GLY A 81 28.88 39.27 19.79
C GLY A 81 28.80 38.95 21.29
N ALA A 82 28.80 39.97 22.15
CA ALA A 82 28.64 39.81 23.59
C ALA A 82 27.25 39.25 23.96
N TYR A 83 26.19 39.74 23.31
CA TYR A 83 24.83 39.22 23.51
C TYR A 83 24.69 37.76 23.07
N ALA A 84 25.24 37.41 21.90
CA ALA A 84 25.26 36.02 21.42
C ALA A 84 26.06 35.10 22.38
N TYR A 85 27.22 35.56 22.85
CA TYR A 85 28.04 34.79 23.80
C TYR A 85 27.32 34.58 25.15
N MET A 86 26.68 35.63 25.69
CA MET A 86 25.91 35.52 26.93
C MET A 86 24.70 34.59 26.76
N THR A 87 24.00 34.65 25.63
CA THR A 87 22.86 33.77 25.32
C THR A 87 23.31 32.30 25.22
N VAL A 88 24.40 32.03 24.51
CA VAL A 88 24.97 30.67 24.40
C VAL A 88 25.43 30.14 25.76
N LYS A 89 26.05 31.00 26.58
CA LYS A 89 26.53 30.64 27.92
C LYS A 89 25.37 30.36 28.89
N GLU A 90 24.27 31.11 28.81
CA GLU A 90 23.06 30.87 29.61
C GLU A 90 22.32 29.59 29.17
N ASP A 91 22.24 29.33 27.87
CA ASP A 91 21.67 28.08 27.35
C ASP A 91 22.52 26.86 27.73
N GLN A 92 23.85 26.99 27.74
CA GLN A 92 24.74 25.93 28.23
C GLN A 92 24.54 25.66 29.73
N LYS A 93 24.24 26.70 30.52
CA LYS A 93 23.94 26.56 31.95
C LYS A 93 22.59 25.88 32.19
N ARG A 94 21.53 26.28 31.45
CA ARG A 94 20.21 25.61 31.47
C ARG A 94 20.28 24.18 30.97
N TYR A 95 21.09 23.90 29.95
CA TYR A 95 21.34 22.55 29.46
C TYR A 95 22.00 21.70 30.54
N ASN A 96 23.03 22.22 31.22
CA ASN A 96 23.70 21.50 32.30
C ASN A 96 22.80 21.27 33.53
N GLU A 97 21.93 22.23 33.88
CA GLU A 97 20.90 22.06 34.92
C GLU A 97 19.81 21.05 34.52
N ARG A 98 19.39 21.01 33.24
CA ARG A 98 18.44 19.99 32.76
C ARG A 98 19.05 18.60 32.71
N MET A 99 20.35 18.51 32.43
CA MET A 99 21.09 17.25 32.37
C MET A 99 21.44 16.69 33.76
N SER A 100 21.52 17.52 34.80
CA SER A 100 21.69 17.03 36.18
C SER A 100 20.39 16.44 36.77
N VAL A 101 19.22 16.84 36.24
CA VAL A 101 17.90 16.33 36.63
C VAL A 101 17.57 14.98 35.96
N LEU A 102 18.24 14.64 34.85
CA LEU A 102 18.11 13.38 34.13
C LEU A 102 19.34 12.50 34.37
N GLY A 103 19.40 11.86 35.54
CA GLY A 103 20.54 11.02 35.94
C GLY A 103 20.78 9.84 34.98
N LEU A 104 21.83 9.95 34.17
CA LEU A 104 22.42 8.83 33.42
C LEU A 104 23.57 8.22 34.23
N THR A 105 23.71 6.91 34.21
CA THR A 105 24.83 6.22 34.85
C THR A 105 26.16 6.54 34.14
N PRO A 106 27.32 6.45 34.82
CA PRO A 106 28.63 6.73 34.21
C PRO A 106 28.91 5.91 32.95
N GLU A 107 28.43 4.67 32.89
CA GLU A 107 28.58 3.75 31.76
C GLU A 107 27.74 4.20 30.54
N GLU A 108 26.52 4.70 30.77
CA GLU A 108 25.65 5.26 29.73
C GLU A 108 26.22 6.56 29.16
N LYS A 109 26.86 7.37 30.01
CA LYS A 109 27.53 8.61 29.61
C LYS A 109 28.73 8.32 28.70
N GLN A 110 29.52 7.30 29.03
CA GLN A 110 30.69 6.90 28.26
C GLN A 110 30.31 6.29 26.90
N ARG A 111 29.23 5.48 26.84
CA ARG A 111 28.65 5.00 25.58
C ARG A 111 28.10 6.15 24.72
N ARG A 112 27.36 7.09 25.33
CA ARG A 112 26.82 8.25 24.62
C ARG A 112 27.94 9.12 24.03
N ASP A 113 29.02 9.32 24.79
CA ASP A 113 30.12 10.16 24.38
C ASP A 113 30.96 9.54 23.24
N SER A 114 30.91 8.22 23.08
CA SER A 114 31.53 7.48 21.95
C SER A 114 30.76 7.50 20.63
N LEU A 115 29.48 7.93 20.64
CA LEU A 115 28.65 8.01 19.44
C LEU A 115 28.82 9.36 18.74
N THR A 116 28.88 9.35 17.41
CA THR A 116 28.88 10.55 16.56
C THR A 116 27.53 11.30 16.64
N ALA A 117 27.48 12.58 16.27
CA ALA A 117 26.25 13.38 16.34
C ALA A 117 25.05 12.76 15.59
N PRO A 118 25.20 12.18 14.37
CA PRO A 118 24.13 11.46 13.69
C PRO A 118 23.68 10.19 14.42
N GLU A 119 24.61 9.45 15.04
CA GLU A 119 24.30 8.23 15.81
C GLU A 119 23.58 8.54 17.12
N ARG A 120 23.87 9.69 17.76
CA ARG A 120 23.13 10.16 18.94
C ARG A 120 21.70 10.57 18.60
N GLU A 121 21.50 11.22 17.46
CA GLU A 121 20.18 11.64 16.97
C GLU A 121 19.33 10.42 16.58
N MET A 122 19.91 9.44 15.90
CA MET A 122 19.27 8.17 15.58
C MET A 122 18.95 7.34 16.84
N ALA A 123 19.87 7.26 17.80
CA ALA A 123 19.65 6.55 19.07
C ALA A 123 18.60 7.23 19.98
N ALA A 124 18.48 8.57 19.92
CA ALA A 124 17.44 9.32 20.62
C ALA A 124 16.05 9.11 19.99
N GLN A 125 15.95 9.08 18.65
CA GLN A 125 14.70 8.82 17.93
C GLN A 125 14.10 7.42 18.18
N LEU A 126 14.93 6.45 18.60
CA LEU A 126 14.57 5.03 18.75
C LEU A 126 13.99 4.63 20.12
N ARG A 127 13.88 5.56 21.09
CA ARG A 127 13.29 5.22 22.40
C ARG A 127 11.78 5.07 22.27
N ALA A 128 11.30 3.86 22.55
CA ALA A 128 9.89 3.56 22.59
C ALA A 128 9.20 4.33 23.75
N PRO A 129 8.05 4.99 23.50
CA PRO A 129 7.23 5.52 24.58
C PRO A 129 6.62 4.36 25.38
N THR A 130 6.30 4.59 26.66
CA THR A 130 5.67 3.56 27.53
C THR A 130 4.18 3.37 27.26
N HIS A 131 3.53 4.32 26.59
CA HIS A 131 2.11 4.32 26.27
C HIS A 131 1.83 5.01 24.93
N ALA A 132 0.87 4.50 24.17
CA ALA A 132 0.38 5.12 22.94
C ALA A 132 -1.16 4.99 22.83
N PRO A 133 -1.92 6.10 22.69
CA PRO A 133 -3.38 6.02 22.52
C PRO A 133 -3.78 5.15 21.32
N PHE A 134 -3.13 5.36 20.18
CA PHE A 134 -3.29 4.52 18.99
C PHE A 134 -1.98 3.81 18.64
N LEU A 135 -1.97 2.49 18.75
CA LEU A 135 -0.83 1.64 18.42
C LEU A 135 -1.10 0.85 17.13
N LEU A 136 -0.27 1.04 16.10
CA LEU A 136 -0.39 0.31 14.84
C LEU A 136 0.82 -0.63 14.68
N ILE A 137 0.55 -1.93 14.63
CA ILE A 137 1.57 -2.99 14.51
C ILE A 137 1.76 -3.35 13.04
N GLY A 138 2.93 -3.00 12.49
CA GLY A 138 3.27 -3.13 11.07
C GLY A 138 3.31 -1.78 10.37
N GLY A 139 4.38 -1.50 9.61
CA GLY A 139 4.60 -0.22 8.92
C GLY A 139 4.15 -0.18 7.45
N GLY A 140 3.14 -0.97 7.07
CA GLY A 140 2.69 -1.11 5.67
C GLY A 140 1.58 -0.15 5.24
N THR A 141 1.00 -0.41 4.06
CA THR A 141 -0.13 0.34 3.47
C THR A 141 -1.31 0.51 4.43
N ALA A 142 -1.75 -0.57 5.08
CA ALA A 142 -2.93 -0.53 5.94
C ALA A 142 -2.71 0.32 7.20
N ALA A 143 -1.54 0.20 7.85
CA ALA A 143 -1.21 1.03 9.00
C ALA A 143 -1.09 2.51 8.63
N PHE A 144 -0.48 2.81 7.49
CA PHE A 144 -0.39 4.19 7.01
C PHE A 144 -1.77 4.80 6.71
N ALA A 145 -2.66 4.04 6.05
CA ALA A 145 -4.04 4.47 5.80
C ALA A 145 -4.82 4.68 7.11
N ALA A 146 -4.64 3.80 8.10
CA ALA A 146 -5.25 3.94 9.41
C ALA A 146 -4.73 5.18 10.16
N ALA A 147 -3.41 5.42 10.19
CA ALA A 147 -2.81 6.59 10.81
C ALA A 147 -3.36 7.90 10.22
N ARG A 148 -3.46 7.96 8.89
CA ARG A 148 -4.08 9.10 8.18
C ARG A 148 -5.55 9.27 8.57
N SER A 149 -6.31 8.18 8.60
CA SER A 149 -7.73 8.20 8.96
C SER A 149 -7.98 8.68 10.39
N ILE A 150 -7.19 8.17 11.33
CA ILE A 150 -7.23 8.57 12.74
C ILE A 150 -6.95 10.07 12.86
N ARG A 151 -5.86 10.57 12.27
CA ARG A 151 -5.49 12.00 12.31
C ARG A 151 -6.50 12.92 11.61
N ALA A 152 -7.17 12.43 10.58
CA ALA A 152 -8.21 13.20 9.88
C ALA A 152 -9.48 13.37 10.73
N ARG A 153 -9.82 12.37 11.56
CA ARG A 153 -11.01 12.39 12.43
C ARG A 153 -10.74 12.97 13.82
N ASP A 154 -9.51 12.79 14.31
CA ASP A 154 -8.99 13.38 15.53
C ASP A 154 -7.67 14.11 15.22
N PRO A 155 -7.72 15.44 14.95
CA PRO A 155 -6.54 16.26 14.67
C PRO A 155 -5.53 16.36 15.82
N GLY A 156 -5.90 15.92 17.03
CA GLY A 156 -5.01 15.85 18.20
C GLY A 156 -4.41 14.47 18.44
N ALA A 157 -4.79 13.46 17.66
CA ALA A 157 -4.41 12.07 17.92
C ALA A 157 -2.89 11.83 17.94
N ARG A 158 -2.46 10.95 18.86
CA ARG A 158 -1.08 10.48 19.00
C ARG A 158 -1.01 9.03 18.52
N VAL A 159 -0.40 8.81 17.36
CA VAL A 159 -0.36 7.51 16.68
C VAL A 159 1.07 7.00 16.62
N LEU A 160 1.29 5.79 17.14
CA LEU A 160 2.58 5.10 17.05
C LEU A 160 2.48 3.93 16.08
N ILE A 161 3.31 3.96 15.02
CA ILE A 161 3.52 2.83 14.13
C ILE A 161 4.78 2.09 14.57
N ILE A 162 4.69 0.76 14.71
CA ILE A 162 5.86 -0.09 14.97
C ILE A 162 6.13 -0.93 13.73
N SER A 163 7.33 -0.79 13.17
CA SER A 163 7.75 -1.47 11.94
C SER A 163 9.00 -2.30 12.20
N GLU A 164 8.93 -3.60 11.89
CA GLU A 164 10.12 -4.46 11.91
C GLU A 164 11.11 -4.09 10.80
N ASP A 165 10.61 -3.50 9.71
CA ASP A 165 11.43 -3.06 8.59
C ASP A 165 12.19 -1.77 8.95
N PRO A 166 13.41 -1.57 8.43
CA PRO A 166 14.18 -0.36 8.68
C PRO A 166 13.59 0.86 7.96
N GLU A 167 12.78 0.66 6.91
CA GLU A 167 12.17 1.73 6.15
C GLU A 167 10.89 2.30 6.80
N LEU A 168 10.63 3.60 6.56
CA LEU A 168 9.34 4.24 6.81
C LEU A 168 8.25 3.66 5.88
N PRO A 169 6.95 3.84 6.18
CA PRO A 169 5.86 3.29 5.37
C PRO A 169 5.93 3.65 3.88
N TYR A 170 5.86 2.62 3.03
CA TYR A 170 5.97 2.71 1.57
C TYR A 170 4.98 1.78 0.84
N MET A 171 4.70 2.09 -0.43
CA MET A 171 3.85 1.27 -1.29
C MET A 171 4.65 0.17 -2.00
N ARG A 172 4.09 -1.03 -2.08
CA ARG A 172 4.74 -2.20 -2.69
C ARG A 172 4.62 -2.33 -4.21
N PRO A 173 3.53 -1.92 -4.90
CA PRO A 173 3.36 -2.18 -6.33
C PRO A 173 4.53 -1.76 -7.25
N PRO A 174 5.22 -0.61 -7.02
CA PRO A 174 6.35 -0.20 -7.86
C PRO A 174 7.57 -1.13 -7.79
N LEU A 175 7.70 -1.96 -6.74
CA LEU A 175 8.85 -2.84 -6.53
C LEU A 175 9.02 -3.88 -7.63
N SER A 176 7.94 -4.31 -8.28
CA SER A 176 7.97 -5.28 -9.40
C SER A 176 7.65 -4.64 -10.75
N LYS A 177 7.46 -3.31 -10.78
CA LYS A 177 6.99 -2.55 -11.95
C LYS A 177 7.93 -1.39 -12.26
N GLU A 178 7.51 -0.15 -12.07
CA GLU A 178 8.18 1.06 -12.59
C GLU A 178 9.63 1.23 -12.14
N LEU A 179 10.00 0.75 -10.94
CA LEU A 179 11.39 0.79 -10.48
C LEU A 179 12.36 0.04 -11.40
N TRP A 180 11.90 -0.98 -12.12
CA TRP A 180 12.69 -1.75 -13.08
C TRP A 180 12.77 -1.12 -14.47
N PHE A 181 11.92 -0.13 -14.76
CA PHE A 181 11.84 0.56 -16.05
C PHE A 181 12.63 1.87 -16.05
N SER A 182 13.44 2.11 -15.02
CA SER A 182 14.37 3.22 -14.95
C SER A 182 15.73 2.88 -15.58
N ASP A 183 16.28 3.87 -16.28
CA ASP A 183 17.68 3.89 -16.74
C ASP A 183 18.57 4.74 -15.80
N ASP A 184 18.00 5.41 -14.80
CA ASP A 184 18.75 6.13 -13.77
C ASP A 184 19.30 5.14 -12.72
N PRO A 185 20.63 4.97 -12.61
CA PRO A 185 21.22 4.05 -11.64
C PRO A 185 20.97 4.48 -10.18
N ASN A 186 20.62 5.76 -9.92
CA ASN A 186 20.34 6.24 -8.58
C ASN A 186 18.97 5.81 -8.06
N VAL A 187 18.11 5.24 -8.90
CA VAL A 187 16.76 4.75 -8.53
C VAL A 187 16.79 3.78 -7.34
N ILE A 188 17.85 2.97 -7.22
CA ILE A 188 18.02 2.00 -6.13
C ILE A 188 18.25 2.66 -4.76
N ASN A 189 18.79 3.89 -4.78
CA ASN A 189 19.09 4.66 -3.58
C ASN A 189 17.92 5.59 -3.24
N THR A 190 17.41 6.32 -4.23
CA THR A 190 16.35 7.31 -4.02
C THR A 190 14.98 6.67 -3.84
N LEU A 191 14.74 5.52 -4.50
CA LEU A 191 13.43 4.86 -4.61
C LEU A 191 12.34 5.82 -5.12
N ARG A 192 12.75 6.73 -6.00
CA ARG A 192 11.87 7.64 -6.74
C ARG A 192 11.79 7.12 -8.16
N PHE A 193 10.59 6.73 -8.57
CA PHE A 193 10.36 6.09 -9.87
C PHE A 193 9.58 7.02 -10.79
N LYS A 194 9.78 6.88 -12.09
CA LYS A 194 8.93 7.51 -13.09
C LYS A 194 7.74 6.60 -13.35
N GLN A 195 6.54 7.14 -13.23
CA GLN A 195 5.33 6.47 -13.64
C GLN A 195 5.32 6.31 -15.16
N TRP A 196 4.37 5.53 -15.71
CA TRP A 196 4.28 5.30 -17.15
C TRP A 196 4.11 6.58 -17.99
N ASN A 197 3.54 7.64 -17.39
CA ASN A 197 3.42 8.98 -17.99
C ASN A 197 4.69 9.86 -17.84
N GLY A 198 5.77 9.32 -17.28
CA GLY A 198 7.04 10.02 -17.05
C GLY A 198 7.13 10.87 -15.78
N LYS A 199 6.03 11.09 -15.05
CA LYS A 199 6.04 11.87 -13.80
C LYS A 199 6.67 11.07 -12.67
N GLU A 200 7.51 11.75 -11.89
CA GLU A 200 8.22 11.12 -10.77
C GLU A 200 7.33 11.00 -9.53
N ARG A 201 7.40 9.86 -8.85
CA ARG A 201 6.71 9.58 -7.59
C ARG A 201 7.68 8.89 -6.62
N SER A 202 7.55 9.23 -5.34
CA SER A 202 8.25 8.52 -4.25
C SER A 202 7.54 7.21 -3.94
N ILE A 203 8.29 6.14 -3.65
CA ILE A 203 7.69 4.91 -3.10
C ILE A 203 7.11 5.13 -1.69
N TYR A 204 7.68 6.04 -0.92
CA TYR A 204 7.21 6.38 0.43
C TYR A 204 5.90 7.16 0.36
N PHE A 205 4.98 6.86 1.28
CA PHE A 205 3.65 7.48 1.26
C PHE A 205 3.64 8.97 1.59
N GLN A 206 4.61 9.46 2.37
CA GLN A 206 4.79 10.87 2.69
C GLN A 206 6.27 11.17 3.00
N PRO A 207 6.70 12.44 2.97
CA PRO A 207 8.05 12.84 3.35
C PRO A 207 8.39 12.44 4.80
N PRO A 208 9.65 12.06 5.10
CA PRO A 208 10.07 11.71 6.47
C PRO A 208 9.79 12.81 7.50
N SER A 209 9.91 14.07 7.11
CA SER A 209 9.68 15.23 7.98
C SER A 209 8.23 15.41 8.45
N PHE A 210 7.29 14.65 7.90
CA PHE A 210 5.88 14.69 8.32
C PHE A 210 5.61 13.77 9.52
N TYR A 211 6.58 12.93 9.89
CA TYR A 211 6.52 12.13 11.10
C TYR A 211 7.18 12.87 12.27
N VAL A 212 6.61 12.71 13.47
CA VAL A 212 7.22 13.19 14.71
C VAL A 212 8.11 12.09 15.29
N SER A 213 9.05 12.46 16.16
CA SER A 213 9.86 11.45 16.86
C SER A 213 8.99 10.63 17.82
N ALA A 214 9.32 9.34 18.01
CA ALA A 214 8.60 8.49 18.96
C ALA A 214 8.74 8.98 20.41
N GLN A 215 9.86 9.66 20.71
CA GLN A 215 10.12 10.27 22.01
C GLN A 215 9.20 11.46 22.27
N ASP A 216 8.95 12.31 21.27
CA ASP A 216 8.12 13.51 21.41
C ASP A 216 6.61 13.22 21.33
N LEU A 217 6.24 12.10 20.71
CA LEU A 217 4.85 11.72 20.50
C LEU A 217 3.94 11.84 21.74
N PRO A 218 4.36 11.49 22.98
CA PRO A 218 3.49 11.58 24.15
C PRO A 218 3.09 13.00 24.56
N TYR A 219 3.92 14.01 24.27
CA TYR A 219 3.76 15.37 24.81
C TYR A 219 3.76 16.48 23.74
N ILE A 220 4.13 16.20 22.49
CA ILE A 220 4.14 17.20 21.42
C ILE A 220 2.75 17.83 21.25
N GLU A 221 2.72 19.14 21.04
CA GLU A 221 1.50 19.89 20.79
C GLU A 221 0.78 19.35 19.54
N ASN A 222 -0.55 19.27 19.59
CA ASN A 222 -1.39 18.74 18.50
C ASN A 222 -1.14 17.28 18.10
N GLY A 223 -0.32 16.53 18.85
CA GLY A 223 -0.03 15.13 18.57
C GLY A 223 0.71 14.93 17.24
N GLY A 224 0.56 13.74 16.65
CA GLY A 224 1.27 13.39 15.42
C GLY A 224 1.31 11.89 15.16
N VAL A 225 2.06 11.50 14.13
CA VAL A 225 2.34 10.10 13.80
C VAL A 225 3.85 9.88 13.96
N ALA A 226 4.25 8.93 14.80
CA ALA A 226 5.64 8.48 14.89
C ALA A 226 5.78 7.06 14.34
N VAL A 227 6.99 6.73 13.89
CA VAL A 227 7.32 5.39 13.40
C VAL A 227 8.58 4.88 14.12
N LEU A 228 8.46 3.75 14.81
CA LEU A 228 9.60 3.00 15.34
C LEU A 228 10.00 1.93 14.33
N THR A 229 11.04 2.20 13.54
CA THR A 229 11.59 1.27 12.54
C THR A 229 12.59 0.29 13.18
N GLY A 230 12.81 -0.86 12.53
CA GLY A 230 13.71 -1.90 13.04
C GLY A 230 13.28 -2.53 14.36
N LYS A 231 12.00 -2.40 14.74
CA LYS A 231 11.43 -2.92 15.98
C LYS A 231 10.29 -3.89 15.68
N LYS A 232 10.39 -5.12 16.18
CA LYS A 232 9.37 -6.15 16.00
C LYS A 232 8.56 -6.29 17.29
N VAL A 233 7.23 -6.25 17.17
CA VAL A 233 6.35 -6.70 18.27
C VAL A 233 6.40 -8.23 18.33
N VAL A 234 6.80 -8.78 19.47
CA VAL A 234 6.97 -10.23 19.66
C VAL A 234 5.93 -10.83 20.60
N GLN A 235 5.25 -9.99 21.39
CA GLN A 235 4.19 -10.42 22.28
C GLN A 235 3.07 -9.37 22.31
N LEU A 236 1.83 -9.85 22.29
CA LEU A 236 0.62 -9.06 22.51
C LEU A 236 -0.11 -9.62 23.73
N ASP A 237 -0.30 -8.80 24.76
CA ASP A 237 -1.18 -9.07 25.90
C ASP A 237 -2.47 -8.27 25.73
N VAL A 238 -3.55 -8.99 25.40
CA VAL A 238 -4.86 -8.39 25.13
C VAL A 238 -5.54 -7.92 26.41
N ARG A 239 -5.32 -8.59 27.54
CA ARG A 239 -5.99 -8.23 28.81
C ARG A 239 -5.37 -6.96 29.38
N ASP A 240 -4.04 -6.87 29.35
CA ASP A 240 -3.30 -5.77 29.94
C ASP A 240 -3.07 -4.61 28.95
N ASN A 241 -3.63 -4.70 27.73
CA ASN A 241 -3.46 -3.75 26.63
C ASN A 241 -2.00 -3.38 26.41
N LEU A 242 -1.14 -4.39 26.29
CA LEU A 242 0.31 -4.22 26.27
C LEU A 242 0.97 -5.03 25.16
N VAL A 243 1.97 -4.44 24.51
CA VAL A 243 2.87 -5.15 23.60
C VAL A 243 4.28 -5.19 24.15
N ARG A 244 5.01 -6.26 23.82
CA ARG A 244 6.47 -6.32 24.05
C ARG A 244 7.21 -6.35 22.72
N LEU A 245 8.28 -5.58 22.65
CA LEU A 245 9.17 -5.52 21.49
C LEU A 245 10.32 -6.52 21.63
N ASN A 246 11.00 -6.80 20.53
CA ASN A 246 12.14 -7.72 20.46
C ASN A 246 13.35 -7.28 21.31
N ASP A 247 13.42 -6.01 21.72
CA ASP A 247 14.45 -5.48 22.63
C ASP A 247 14.02 -5.47 24.10
N GLY A 248 12.84 -6.00 24.42
CA GLY A 248 12.28 -6.04 25.78
C GLY A 248 11.46 -4.81 26.16
N SER A 249 11.41 -3.76 25.33
CA SER A 249 10.56 -2.59 25.59
C SER A 249 9.09 -2.98 25.68
N GLN A 250 8.35 -2.32 26.57
CA GLN A 250 6.93 -2.55 26.79
C GLN A 250 6.15 -1.28 26.50
N ILE A 251 5.05 -1.42 25.75
CA ILE A 251 4.22 -0.30 25.34
C ILE A 251 2.77 -0.66 25.60
N THR A 252 2.09 0.11 26.43
CA THR A 252 0.65 0.00 26.63
C THR A 252 -0.12 0.78 25.57
N PHE A 253 -1.36 0.39 25.29
CA PHE A 253 -2.19 1.06 24.29
C PHE A 253 -3.64 1.22 24.73
N GLU A 254 -4.36 2.18 24.15
CA GLU A 254 -5.82 2.25 24.30
C GLU A 254 -6.51 1.47 23.18
N LYS A 255 -6.10 1.71 21.93
CA LYS A 255 -6.62 1.04 20.73
C LYS A 255 -5.48 0.56 19.85
N CYS A 256 -5.58 -0.69 19.38
CA CYS A 256 -4.55 -1.34 18.58
C CYS A 256 -5.05 -1.74 17.19
N LEU A 257 -4.22 -1.56 16.17
CA LEU A 257 -4.40 -2.15 14.85
C LEU A 257 -3.28 -3.16 14.58
N ILE A 258 -3.64 -4.38 14.19
CA ILE A 258 -2.73 -5.36 13.62
C ILE A 258 -2.75 -5.21 12.10
N ALA A 259 -1.64 -4.78 11.53
CA ALA A 259 -1.42 -4.56 10.10
C ALA A 259 -0.10 -5.21 9.65
N THR A 260 0.16 -6.42 10.14
CA THR A 260 1.43 -7.16 10.01
C THR A 260 1.69 -7.72 8.60
N GLY A 261 0.71 -7.62 7.70
CA GLY A 261 0.81 -8.11 6.33
C GLY A 261 1.02 -9.62 6.28
N GLY A 262 1.98 -10.06 5.46
CA GLY A 262 2.32 -11.47 5.32
C GLY A 262 3.77 -11.70 4.91
N THR A 263 4.21 -12.94 5.10
CA THR A 263 5.54 -13.45 4.74
C THR A 263 5.42 -14.28 3.45
N PRO A 264 6.29 -14.07 2.45
CA PRO A 264 6.28 -14.88 1.23
C PRO A 264 6.42 -16.38 1.54
N ARG A 265 5.67 -17.20 0.83
CA ARG A 265 5.86 -18.66 0.87
C ARG A 265 7.19 -19.02 0.24
N ASN A 266 7.87 -20.00 0.84
CA ASN A 266 9.00 -20.67 0.21
C ASN A 266 8.57 -21.99 -0.43
N LEU A 267 9.42 -22.53 -1.31
CA LEU A 267 9.24 -23.87 -1.86
C LEU A 267 9.86 -24.92 -0.92
N SER A 268 9.13 -25.99 -0.64
CA SER A 268 9.63 -27.10 0.18
C SER A 268 10.89 -27.75 -0.40
N ALA A 269 11.08 -27.69 -1.73
CA ALA A 269 12.30 -28.13 -2.40
C ALA A 269 13.51 -27.25 -2.02
N ILE A 270 13.32 -25.95 -1.86
CA ILE A 270 14.36 -24.99 -1.43
C ILE A 270 14.61 -25.13 0.08
N ASP A 271 13.54 -25.31 0.88
CA ASP A 271 13.68 -25.47 2.33
C ASP A 271 14.56 -26.66 2.72
N ARG A 272 14.49 -27.75 1.93
CA ARG A 272 15.26 -28.99 2.11
C ARG A 272 16.64 -28.96 1.45
N ALA A 273 16.95 -27.96 0.62
CA ALA A 273 18.17 -27.93 -0.20
C ALA A 273 19.43 -27.42 0.53
N GLY A 274 19.29 -26.97 1.78
CA GLY A 274 20.40 -26.47 2.58
C GLY A 274 20.71 -24.97 2.42
N PRO A 275 21.68 -24.45 3.18
CA PRO A 275 21.93 -23.01 3.31
C PRO A 275 22.45 -22.35 2.02
N GLU A 276 23.22 -23.08 1.20
CA GLU A 276 23.79 -22.55 -0.04
C GLU A 276 22.73 -22.24 -1.11
N VAL A 277 21.72 -23.11 -1.26
CA VAL A 277 20.59 -22.84 -2.17
C VAL A 277 19.73 -21.70 -1.63
N LYS A 278 19.51 -21.65 -0.30
CA LYS A 278 18.73 -20.59 0.34
C LYS A 278 19.38 -19.22 0.17
N SER A 279 20.70 -19.10 0.29
CA SER A 279 21.39 -17.81 0.12
C SER A 279 21.35 -17.28 -1.32
N ARG A 280 21.09 -18.16 -2.31
CA ARG A 280 20.93 -17.83 -3.73
C ARG A 280 19.45 -17.86 -4.18
N THR A 281 18.54 -17.69 -3.23
CA THR A 281 17.09 -17.61 -3.48
C THR A 281 16.53 -16.32 -2.89
N THR A 282 15.87 -15.51 -3.70
CA THR A 282 15.13 -14.32 -3.26
C THR A 282 13.64 -14.64 -3.10
N LEU A 283 13.08 -14.30 -1.93
CA LEU A 283 11.65 -14.24 -1.69
C LEU A 283 11.18 -12.79 -1.82
N PHE A 284 10.68 -12.41 -2.99
CA PHE A 284 10.53 -10.99 -3.34
C PHE A 284 9.34 -10.31 -2.63
N ARG A 285 9.60 -9.32 -1.76
CA ARG A 285 8.53 -8.64 -1.00
C ARG A 285 8.79 -7.17 -0.64
N LYS A 286 10.03 -6.83 -0.28
CA LYS A 286 10.46 -5.60 0.38
C LYS A 286 11.48 -4.83 -0.48
N ILE A 287 11.79 -3.60 -0.08
CA ILE A 287 12.83 -2.75 -0.71
C ILE A 287 14.20 -3.45 -0.73
N GLY A 288 14.55 -4.16 0.34
CA GLY A 288 15.79 -4.94 0.39
C GLY A 288 15.89 -5.97 -0.73
N ASP A 289 14.78 -6.66 -1.04
CA ASP A 289 14.72 -7.67 -2.11
C ASP A 289 14.85 -7.03 -3.49
N PHE A 290 14.22 -5.87 -3.70
CA PHE A 290 14.40 -5.09 -4.93
C PHE A 290 15.87 -4.71 -5.14
N ARG A 291 16.53 -4.13 -4.13
CA ARG A 291 17.95 -3.75 -4.22
C ARG A 291 18.86 -4.95 -4.47
N ALA A 292 18.65 -6.04 -3.76
CA ALA A 292 19.43 -7.26 -3.91
C ALA A 292 19.24 -7.87 -5.30
N LEU A 293 17.98 -8.02 -5.76
CA LEU A 293 17.69 -8.63 -7.05
C LEU A 293 18.11 -7.75 -8.22
N GLU A 294 17.99 -6.43 -8.11
CA GLU A 294 18.46 -5.48 -9.13
C GLU A 294 19.98 -5.61 -9.29
N LYS A 295 20.73 -5.66 -8.18
CA LYS A 295 22.17 -5.92 -8.21
C LYS A 295 22.48 -7.27 -8.87
N ILE A 296 21.80 -8.34 -8.46
CA ILE A 296 21.99 -9.69 -9.03
C ILE A 296 21.74 -9.67 -10.54
N SER A 297 20.69 -8.99 -11.01
CA SER A 297 20.37 -8.89 -12.45
C SER A 297 21.49 -8.30 -13.30
N ARG A 298 22.37 -7.51 -12.67
CA ARG A 298 23.54 -6.92 -13.34
C ARG A 298 24.80 -7.79 -13.30
N GLU A 299 24.89 -8.72 -12.35
CA GLU A 299 26.13 -9.44 -12.04
C GLU A 299 26.11 -10.90 -12.54
N VAL A 300 24.94 -11.54 -12.58
CA VAL A 300 24.82 -12.96 -12.94
C VAL A 300 24.42 -13.18 -14.39
N LYS A 301 24.50 -14.43 -14.87
CA LYS A 301 24.20 -14.79 -16.27
C LYS A 301 22.84 -15.46 -16.46
N SER A 302 22.25 -16.04 -15.42
CA SER A 302 20.92 -16.66 -15.50
C SER A 302 20.13 -16.47 -14.20
N ILE A 303 18.88 -16.02 -14.31
CA ILE A 303 17.93 -15.91 -13.18
C ILE A 303 16.69 -16.74 -13.49
N THR A 304 16.30 -17.62 -12.57
CA THR A 304 15.06 -18.39 -12.66
C THR A 304 14.00 -17.88 -11.71
N VAL A 305 12.86 -17.44 -12.25
CA VAL A 305 11.64 -17.12 -11.50
C VAL A 305 10.77 -18.37 -11.38
N ILE A 306 10.50 -18.81 -10.16
CA ILE A 306 9.58 -19.92 -9.88
C ILE A 306 8.24 -19.35 -9.43
N GLY A 307 7.20 -19.56 -10.26
CA GLY A 307 5.85 -19.07 -10.03
C GLY A 307 5.30 -18.31 -11.23
N GLY A 308 4.12 -18.74 -11.69
CA GLY A 308 3.40 -18.15 -12.84
C GLY A 308 2.37 -17.10 -12.45
N GLY A 309 2.22 -16.75 -11.17
CA GLY A 309 1.27 -15.73 -10.73
C GLY A 309 1.65 -14.31 -11.16
N PHE A 310 0.79 -13.33 -10.88
CA PHE A 310 1.00 -11.92 -11.29
C PHE A 310 2.39 -11.39 -10.92
N LEU A 311 2.80 -11.50 -9.64
CA LEU A 311 4.12 -11.04 -9.20
C LEU A 311 5.28 -11.73 -9.95
N GLY A 312 5.18 -13.04 -10.16
CA GLY A 312 6.20 -13.79 -10.90
C GLY A 312 6.30 -13.33 -12.35
N SER A 313 5.17 -13.07 -12.99
CA SER A 313 5.09 -12.59 -14.38
C SER A 313 5.53 -11.13 -14.54
N GLU A 314 5.23 -10.27 -13.56
CA GLU A 314 5.74 -8.89 -13.50
C GLU A 314 7.28 -8.89 -13.41
N LEU A 315 7.83 -9.66 -12.48
CA LEU A 315 9.29 -9.81 -12.32
C LEU A 315 9.94 -10.45 -13.56
N ALA A 316 9.29 -11.43 -14.18
CA ALA A 316 9.76 -12.01 -15.43
C ALA A 316 9.84 -10.96 -16.56
N CYS A 317 8.82 -10.13 -16.73
CA CYS A 317 8.84 -9.04 -17.72
C CYS A 317 9.93 -8.00 -17.39
N ALA A 318 10.02 -7.58 -16.14
CA ALA A 318 11.00 -6.60 -15.67
C ALA A 318 12.45 -7.07 -15.89
N LEU A 319 12.74 -8.31 -15.46
CA LEU A 319 14.05 -8.94 -15.65
C LEU A 319 14.33 -9.22 -17.12
N GLY A 320 13.34 -9.71 -17.88
CA GLY A 320 13.45 -9.97 -19.32
C GLY A 320 13.86 -8.73 -20.10
N ARG A 321 13.22 -7.58 -19.83
CA ARG A 321 13.59 -6.29 -20.42
C ARG A 321 15.06 -5.94 -20.13
N LYS A 322 15.50 -6.06 -18.88
CA LYS A 322 16.91 -5.77 -18.50
C LYS A 322 17.87 -6.78 -19.15
N ALA A 323 17.50 -8.05 -19.18
CA ALA A 323 18.24 -9.14 -19.79
C ALA A 323 18.54 -8.91 -21.27
N ARG A 324 17.60 -8.35 -22.06
CA ARG A 324 17.87 -8.01 -23.46
C ARG A 324 18.99 -6.99 -23.65
N ILE A 325 19.17 -6.07 -22.69
CA ILE A 325 20.24 -5.06 -22.72
C ILE A 325 21.56 -5.67 -22.23
N MET A 326 21.50 -6.55 -21.24
CA MET A 326 22.69 -7.08 -20.55
C MET A 326 23.19 -8.44 -21.06
N GLY A 327 22.41 -9.13 -21.89
CA GLY A 327 22.70 -10.50 -22.34
C GLY A 327 22.54 -11.56 -21.24
N THR A 328 21.70 -11.31 -20.24
CA THR A 328 21.38 -12.26 -19.16
C THR A 328 20.24 -13.18 -19.60
N GLU A 329 20.24 -14.44 -19.18
CA GLU A 329 19.10 -15.35 -19.38
C GLU A 329 18.07 -15.19 -18.25
N VAL A 330 16.79 -15.13 -18.61
CA VAL A 330 15.68 -15.18 -17.64
C VAL A 330 14.82 -16.39 -17.97
N ILE A 331 14.60 -17.22 -16.97
CA ILE A 331 13.73 -18.39 -17.06
C ILE A 331 12.55 -18.15 -16.13
N GLN A 332 11.33 -18.43 -16.57
CA GLN A 332 10.18 -18.50 -15.70
C GLN A 332 9.59 -19.91 -15.76
N LEU A 333 9.42 -20.56 -14.62
CA LEU A 333 8.86 -21.91 -14.57
C LEU A 333 7.76 -22.04 -13.52
N PHE A 334 6.75 -22.85 -13.83
CA PHE A 334 5.59 -23.07 -12.98
C PHE A 334 4.81 -24.32 -13.42
N PRO A 335 4.03 -24.95 -12.52
CA PRO A 335 3.31 -26.19 -12.82
C PRO A 335 2.08 -26.01 -13.71
N GLU A 336 1.50 -24.81 -13.78
CA GLU A 336 0.33 -24.51 -14.61
C GLU A 336 0.66 -24.55 -16.12
N LYS A 337 -0.38 -24.61 -16.96
CA LYS A 337 -0.25 -24.61 -18.42
C LYS A 337 0.26 -23.29 -19.00
N GLY A 338 -0.03 -22.18 -18.30
CA GLY A 338 0.32 -20.83 -18.71
C GLY A 338 0.35 -19.87 -17.52
N ASN A 339 0.77 -18.63 -17.78
CA ASN A 339 0.88 -17.57 -16.78
C ASN A 339 -0.50 -17.27 -16.20
N MET A 340 -0.55 -17.09 -14.88
CA MET A 340 -1.75 -16.87 -14.08
C MET A 340 -2.84 -17.93 -14.29
N GLY A 341 -2.50 -19.16 -14.69
CA GLY A 341 -3.47 -20.22 -15.02
C GLY A 341 -4.36 -20.74 -13.89
N LYS A 342 -4.20 -20.26 -12.65
CA LYS A 342 -5.15 -20.47 -11.55
C LYS A 342 -6.29 -19.44 -11.53
N ILE A 343 -6.13 -18.34 -12.26
CA ILE A 343 -7.04 -17.20 -12.29
C ILE A 343 -7.57 -17.05 -13.72
N LEU A 344 -6.68 -16.94 -14.71
CA LEU A 344 -7.04 -16.72 -16.10
C LEU A 344 -7.52 -18.03 -16.76
N PRO A 345 -8.59 -17.97 -17.58
CA PRO A 345 -8.92 -19.04 -18.52
C PRO A 345 -7.79 -19.30 -19.53
N GLU A 346 -7.83 -20.48 -20.15
CA GLU A 346 -6.73 -20.99 -20.99
C GLU A 346 -6.31 -20.03 -22.13
N TYR A 347 -7.27 -19.40 -22.83
CA TYR A 347 -6.97 -18.43 -23.89
C TYR A 347 -6.06 -17.29 -23.40
N LEU A 348 -6.52 -16.55 -22.38
CA LEU A 348 -5.79 -15.39 -21.90
C LEU A 348 -4.52 -15.79 -21.14
N SER A 349 -4.52 -16.94 -20.45
CA SER A 349 -3.33 -17.50 -19.82
C SER A 349 -2.22 -17.79 -20.84
N ASN A 350 -2.58 -18.40 -21.99
CA ASN A 350 -1.64 -18.67 -23.08
C ASN A 350 -1.17 -17.38 -23.75
N TRP A 351 -2.08 -16.42 -24.00
CA TRP A 351 -1.73 -15.11 -24.53
C TRP A 351 -0.72 -14.40 -23.62
N THR A 352 -0.93 -14.41 -22.30
CA THR A 352 0.01 -13.82 -21.36
C THR A 352 1.36 -14.53 -21.36
N THR A 353 1.37 -15.87 -21.48
CA THR A 353 2.62 -16.62 -21.64
C THR A 353 3.39 -16.19 -22.89
N GLU A 354 2.71 -16.00 -24.02
CA GLU A 354 3.35 -15.50 -25.24
C GLU A 354 3.86 -14.06 -25.08
N LYS A 355 3.10 -13.20 -24.38
CA LYS A 355 3.58 -11.85 -24.01
C LYS A 355 4.88 -11.94 -23.22
N VAL A 356 4.95 -12.77 -22.18
CA VAL A 356 6.17 -12.94 -21.37
C VAL A 356 7.32 -13.53 -22.20
N ARG A 357 7.05 -14.48 -23.11
CA ARG A 357 8.06 -14.98 -24.06
C ARG A 357 8.59 -13.89 -24.99
N ARG A 358 7.71 -13.01 -25.48
CA ARG A 358 8.11 -11.84 -26.27
C ARG A 358 9.03 -10.92 -25.47
N GLU A 359 9.01 -10.94 -24.13
CA GLU A 359 10.00 -10.26 -23.27
C GLU A 359 11.43 -10.81 -23.36
N GLY A 360 11.63 -11.93 -24.07
CA GLY A 360 12.91 -12.65 -24.13
C GLY A 360 13.07 -13.65 -22.98
N VAL A 361 11.99 -13.93 -22.24
CA VAL A 361 11.99 -14.89 -21.13
C VAL A 361 11.73 -16.30 -21.64
N ASN A 362 12.54 -17.25 -21.20
CA ASN A 362 12.29 -18.67 -21.43
C ASN A 362 11.21 -19.17 -20.45
N VAL A 363 9.95 -19.23 -20.92
CA VAL A 363 8.82 -19.68 -20.10
C VAL A 363 8.61 -21.20 -20.24
N MET A 364 8.77 -21.90 -19.12
CA MET A 364 8.62 -23.34 -18.96
C MET A 364 7.35 -23.69 -18.16
N PRO A 365 6.18 -23.80 -18.83
CA PRO A 365 4.96 -24.30 -18.19
C PRO A 365 5.07 -25.80 -17.91
N ASN A 366 4.09 -26.32 -17.15
CA ASN A 366 4.02 -27.72 -16.72
C ASN A 366 5.29 -28.19 -15.99
N ALA A 367 6.00 -27.28 -15.33
CA ALA A 367 7.27 -27.52 -14.65
C ALA A 367 7.05 -27.69 -13.14
N VAL A 368 7.02 -28.95 -12.69
CA VAL A 368 6.95 -29.28 -11.25
C VAL A 368 8.37 -29.46 -10.70
N VAL A 369 8.79 -28.56 -9.81
CA VAL A 369 10.11 -28.64 -9.15
C VAL A 369 10.14 -29.81 -8.17
N GLN A 370 11.08 -30.75 -8.40
CA GLN A 370 11.27 -31.90 -7.52
C GLN A 370 12.35 -31.64 -6.47
N SER A 371 13.49 -31.08 -6.88
CA SER A 371 14.61 -30.77 -6.01
C SER A 371 15.43 -29.60 -6.56
N VAL A 372 16.12 -28.89 -5.67
CA VAL A 372 17.13 -27.89 -6.02
C VAL A 372 18.42 -28.27 -5.32
N GLY A 373 19.55 -28.16 -6.01
CA GLY A 373 20.87 -28.37 -5.45
C GLY A 373 21.90 -27.45 -6.09
N VAL A 374 23.17 -27.66 -5.74
CA VAL A 374 24.30 -26.96 -6.37
C VAL A 374 25.16 -27.99 -7.10
N LYS A 375 25.54 -27.68 -8.33
CA LYS A 375 26.45 -28.49 -9.14
C LYS A 375 27.43 -27.57 -9.86
N SER A 376 28.73 -27.81 -9.67
CA SER A 376 29.81 -27.04 -10.32
C SER A 376 29.65 -25.51 -10.18
N GLY A 377 29.21 -25.05 -9.01
CA GLY A 377 29.01 -23.61 -8.72
C GLY A 377 27.71 -23.00 -9.27
N LYS A 378 26.85 -23.77 -9.95
CA LYS A 378 25.53 -23.33 -10.42
C LYS A 378 24.41 -23.98 -9.61
N LEU A 379 23.27 -23.30 -9.50
CA LEU A 379 22.05 -23.93 -9.01
C LEU A 379 21.53 -24.88 -10.08
N LEU A 380 21.11 -26.07 -9.66
CA LEU A 380 20.50 -27.09 -10.51
C LEU A 380 19.10 -27.41 -10.01
N ILE A 381 18.10 -27.05 -10.80
CA ILE A 381 16.70 -27.37 -10.54
C ILE A 381 16.35 -28.63 -11.34
N THR A 382 15.93 -29.68 -10.65
CA THR A 382 15.43 -30.91 -11.28
C THR A 382 13.91 -30.89 -11.29
N LEU A 383 13.32 -31.06 -12.47
CA LEU A 383 11.88 -31.13 -12.66
C LEU A 383 11.39 -32.58 -12.66
N LYS A 384 10.13 -32.78 -12.29
CA LYS A 384 9.49 -34.12 -12.20
C LYS A 384 9.49 -34.87 -13.54
N ASP A 385 9.46 -34.15 -14.66
CA ASP A 385 9.49 -34.72 -16.01
C ASP A 385 10.90 -35.05 -16.51
N GLY A 386 11.92 -34.90 -15.67
CA GLY A 386 13.32 -35.23 -15.97
C GLY A 386 14.12 -34.07 -16.56
N ARG A 387 13.48 -32.96 -16.96
CA ARG A 387 14.20 -31.74 -17.38
C ARG A 387 15.03 -31.20 -16.22
N LYS A 388 16.15 -30.56 -16.56
CA LYS A 388 17.07 -29.93 -15.61
C LYS A 388 17.33 -28.49 -16.05
N VAL A 389 17.32 -27.57 -15.10
CA VAL A 389 17.55 -26.14 -15.34
C VAL A 389 18.74 -25.70 -14.50
N GLU A 390 19.79 -25.24 -15.16
CA GLU A 390 20.95 -24.63 -14.52
C GLU A 390 20.77 -23.11 -14.48
N THR A 391 21.03 -22.49 -13.31
CA THR A 391 20.84 -21.03 -13.15
C THR A 391 21.78 -20.47 -12.08
N ASP A 392 21.91 -19.14 -12.03
CA ASP A 392 22.74 -18.49 -11.01
C ASP A 392 21.97 -18.07 -9.77
N HIS A 393 20.71 -17.70 -9.93
CA HIS A 393 19.88 -17.21 -8.83
C HIS A 393 18.41 -17.61 -9.04
N ILE A 394 17.70 -17.89 -7.94
CA ILE A 394 16.28 -18.19 -7.95
C ILE A 394 15.49 -17.03 -7.35
N VAL A 395 14.34 -16.70 -7.95
CA VAL A 395 13.31 -15.87 -7.33
C VAL A 395 12.06 -16.72 -7.15
N ALA A 396 11.58 -16.90 -5.92
CA ALA A 396 10.32 -17.63 -5.69
C ALA A 396 9.17 -16.63 -5.45
N ALA A 397 8.13 -16.74 -6.27
CA ALA A 397 6.93 -15.90 -6.23
C ALA A 397 5.68 -16.79 -6.20
N VAL A 398 5.52 -17.55 -5.11
CA VAL A 398 4.52 -18.64 -4.97
C VAL A 398 3.42 -18.34 -3.94
N GLY A 399 3.15 -17.05 -3.72
CA GLY A 399 2.14 -16.55 -2.76
C GLY A 399 2.75 -16.18 -1.41
N LEU A 400 1.87 -15.90 -0.44
CA LEU A 400 2.26 -15.51 0.92
C LEU A 400 1.43 -16.24 1.99
N GLU A 401 1.93 -16.20 3.21
CA GLU A 401 1.20 -16.54 4.43
C GLU A 401 0.98 -15.26 5.27
N PRO A 402 -0.21 -15.03 5.84
CA PRO A 402 -0.45 -13.89 6.71
C PRO A 402 0.38 -14.00 8.00
N ASN A 403 0.90 -12.86 8.46
CA ASN A 403 1.76 -12.80 9.65
C ASN A 403 0.93 -12.83 10.94
N VAL A 404 0.59 -14.04 11.39
CA VAL A 404 -0.29 -14.31 12.53
C VAL A 404 0.43 -14.72 13.82
N GLU A 405 1.75 -14.50 13.91
CA GLU A 405 2.57 -14.90 15.08
C GLU A 405 2.00 -14.37 16.41
N LEU A 406 1.46 -13.15 16.41
CA LEU A 406 0.87 -12.49 17.58
C LEU A 406 -0.45 -13.12 18.05
N ALA A 407 -1.10 -13.96 17.23
CA ALA A 407 -2.29 -14.69 17.65
C ALA A 407 -2.02 -15.62 18.83
N LYS A 408 -0.81 -16.21 18.91
CA LYS A 408 -0.42 -17.16 19.94
C LYS A 408 -0.42 -16.52 21.33
N THR A 409 0.21 -15.35 21.46
CA THR A 409 0.31 -14.66 22.75
C THR A 409 -0.94 -13.84 23.05
N GLY A 410 -1.58 -13.27 22.01
CA GLY A 410 -2.82 -12.51 22.17
C GLY A 410 -4.08 -13.37 22.32
N GLY A 411 -4.00 -14.69 22.14
CA GLY A 411 -5.17 -15.57 22.14
C GLY A 411 -6.21 -15.19 21.08
N LEU A 412 -5.77 -14.67 19.93
CA LEU A 412 -6.64 -14.23 18.84
C LEU A 412 -6.95 -15.40 17.89
N GLU A 413 -8.17 -15.42 17.34
CA GLU A 413 -8.59 -16.46 16.42
C GLU A 413 -7.96 -16.25 15.03
N VAL A 414 -7.44 -17.34 14.46
CA VAL A 414 -6.89 -17.39 13.10
C VAL A 414 -7.72 -18.37 12.28
N ASP A 415 -8.08 -17.98 11.06
CA ASP A 415 -8.81 -18.85 10.15
C ASP A 415 -7.90 -19.98 9.63
N SER A 416 -8.32 -21.23 9.76
CA SER A 416 -7.54 -22.40 9.34
C SER A 416 -7.52 -22.62 7.82
N ASP A 417 -8.54 -22.13 7.12
CA ASP A 417 -8.80 -22.49 5.73
C ASP A 417 -8.20 -21.44 4.79
N PHE A 418 -8.40 -20.16 5.12
CA PHE A 418 -7.91 -19.02 4.33
C PHE A 418 -6.66 -18.35 4.94
N GLY A 419 -6.34 -18.67 6.20
CA GLY A 419 -5.32 -17.97 6.97
C GLY A 419 -5.76 -16.56 7.41
N GLY A 420 -5.02 -15.99 8.37
CA GLY A 420 -5.21 -14.61 8.83
C GLY A 420 -6.10 -14.50 10.05
N PHE A 421 -6.06 -13.35 10.73
CA PHE A 421 -6.87 -13.11 11.92
C PHE A 421 -8.34 -12.97 11.54
N ARG A 422 -9.22 -13.73 12.19
CA ARG A 422 -10.67 -13.57 12.01
C ARG A 422 -11.12 -12.26 12.64
N VAL A 423 -11.88 -11.48 11.89
CA VAL A 423 -12.47 -10.22 12.35
C VAL A 423 -13.98 -10.18 12.14
N ASN A 424 -14.69 -9.36 12.91
CA ASN A 424 -16.11 -9.09 12.66
C ASN A 424 -16.30 -8.12 11.48
N ALA A 425 -17.56 -7.70 11.23
CA ALA A 425 -17.89 -6.77 10.16
C ALA A 425 -17.19 -5.40 10.28
N GLU A 426 -16.87 -4.96 11.50
CA GLU A 426 -16.19 -3.69 11.77
C GLU A 426 -14.65 -3.83 11.78
N LEU A 427 -14.13 -4.97 11.34
CA LEU A 427 -12.71 -5.35 11.34
C LEU A 427 -12.10 -5.56 12.74
N GLN A 428 -12.92 -5.79 13.77
CA GLN A 428 -12.46 -6.05 15.13
C GLN A 428 -12.11 -7.53 15.35
N ALA A 429 -10.95 -7.79 15.94
CA ALA A 429 -10.60 -9.05 16.56
C ALA A 429 -10.96 -9.07 18.07
N ARG A 430 -10.96 -7.90 18.71
CA ARG A 430 -11.41 -7.62 20.09
C ARG A 430 -12.01 -6.21 20.15
N SER A 431 -12.62 -5.85 21.29
CA SER A 431 -13.27 -4.55 21.50
C SER A 431 -12.38 -3.34 21.20
N ASN A 432 -11.07 -3.45 21.42
CA ASN A 432 -10.09 -2.40 21.13
C ASN A 432 -8.94 -2.85 20.21
N ILE A 433 -9.10 -3.96 19.50
CA ILE A 433 -8.10 -4.50 18.56
C ILE A 433 -8.74 -4.76 17.21
N TRP A 434 -8.23 -4.09 16.17
CA TRP A 434 -8.63 -4.26 14.78
C TRP A 434 -7.55 -4.96 13.96
N VAL A 435 -7.92 -5.51 12.81
CA VAL A 435 -6.98 -6.08 11.84
C VAL A 435 -7.31 -5.59 10.43
N ALA A 436 -6.29 -5.19 9.66
CA ALA A 436 -6.47 -4.68 8.30
C ALA A 436 -5.37 -5.17 7.34
N GLY A 437 -5.62 -5.05 6.03
CA GLY A 437 -4.71 -5.50 4.98
C GLY A 437 -4.55 -7.02 4.92
N ASP A 438 -3.43 -7.50 4.37
CA ASP A 438 -3.20 -8.92 4.05
C ASP A 438 -3.37 -9.87 5.25
N ALA A 439 -3.24 -9.38 6.48
CA ALA A 439 -3.35 -10.17 7.72
C ALA A 439 -4.80 -10.45 8.14
N ALA A 440 -5.79 -9.74 7.59
CA ALA A 440 -7.19 -9.85 7.99
C ALA A 440 -7.93 -10.93 7.19
N CYS A 441 -8.53 -11.88 7.89
CA CYS A 441 -9.58 -12.76 7.36
C CYS A 441 -10.94 -12.12 7.68
N PHE A 442 -11.44 -11.29 6.77
CA PHE A 442 -12.69 -10.55 6.93
C PHE A 442 -13.88 -11.35 6.40
N TYR A 443 -15.10 -10.83 6.62
CA TYR A 443 -16.32 -11.38 6.05
C TYR A 443 -16.73 -10.53 4.85
N ASP A 444 -16.42 -11.01 3.64
CA ASP A 444 -16.85 -10.43 2.38
C ASP A 444 -18.37 -10.54 2.26
N ILE A 445 -19.03 -9.43 1.91
CA ILE A 445 -20.49 -9.33 1.87
C ILE A 445 -21.15 -10.31 0.89
N LYS A 446 -20.43 -10.73 -0.16
CA LYS A 446 -20.91 -11.71 -1.15
C LYS A 446 -20.30 -13.09 -0.97
N LEU A 447 -19.05 -13.17 -0.53
CA LEU A 447 -18.27 -14.40 -0.58
C LEU A 447 -18.03 -15.06 0.79
N GLY A 448 -18.45 -14.43 1.88
CA GLY A 448 -18.24 -14.95 3.23
C GLY A 448 -16.79 -14.76 3.70
N ARG A 449 -16.25 -15.72 4.47
CA ARG A 449 -14.89 -15.60 5.00
C ARG A 449 -13.86 -15.56 3.87
N ARG A 450 -12.98 -14.56 3.91
CA ARG A 450 -12.01 -14.28 2.85
C ARG A 450 -10.78 -13.55 3.38
N ARG A 451 -9.66 -13.77 2.69
CA ARG A 451 -8.45 -12.96 2.75
C ARG A 451 -8.04 -12.54 1.34
N VAL A 452 -7.49 -11.33 1.18
CA VAL A 452 -6.96 -10.84 -0.10
C VAL A 452 -5.63 -10.13 0.07
N GLU A 453 -4.88 -10.03 -1.03
CA GLU A 453 -3.51 -9.48 -1.10
C GLU A 453 -3.49 -8.23 -1.99
N HIS A 454 -4.50 -7.38 -1.82
CA HIS A 454 -4.75 -6.23 -2.68
C HIS A 454 -4.29 -4.93 -2.00
N HIS A 455 -3.64 -4.06 -2.77
CA HIS A 455 -3.31 -2.71 -2.30
C HIS A 455 -4.58 -1.94 -1.93
N ASP A 456 -5.61 -2.01 -2.75
CA ASP A 456 -6.94 -1.41 -2.52
C ASP A 456 -7.54 -1.86 -1.18
N HIS A 457 -7.62 -3.18 -0.92
CA HIS A 457 -8.07 -3.72 0.37
C HIS A 457 -7.27 -3.13 1.53
N ALA A 458 -5.94 -3.09 1.44
CA ALA A 458 -5.11 -2.54 2.51
C ALA A 458 -5.39 -1.05 2.78
N VAL A 459 -5.59 -0.25 1.73
CA VAL A 459 -5.96 1.17 1.87
C VAL A 459 -7.33 1.32 2.52
N VAL A 460 -8.35 0.66 1.99
CA VAL A 460 -9.74 0.84 2.43
C VAL A 460 -9.99 0.22 3.81
N SER A 461 -9.51 -1.00 4.06
CA SER A 461 -9.63 -1.66 5.38
C SER A 461 -8.81 -0.93 6.45
N GLY A 462 -7.62 -0.43 6.12
CA GLY A 462 -6.81 0.38 7.02
C GLY A 462 -7.51 1.69 7.37
N ARG A 463 -8.04 2.40 6.37
CA ARG A 463 -8.83 3.62 6.60
C ARG A 463 -10.03 3.34 7.49
N LEU A 464 -10.84 2.31 7.17
CA LEU A 464 -12.03 1.94 7.94
C LEU A 464 -11.67 1.58 9.38
N ALA A 465 -10.61 0.80 9.60
CA ALA A 465 -10.14 0.48 10.94
C ALA A 465 -9.80 1.77 11.72
N GLY A 466 -9.10 2.74 11.10
CA GLY A 466 -8.85 4.04 11.71
C GLY A 466 -10.11 4.86 12.03
N GLU A 467 -11.14 4.77 11.17
CA GLU A 467 -12.45 5.39 11.44
C GLU A 467 -13.15 4.73 12.63
N ASN A 468 -13.14 3.39 12.70
CA ASN A 468 -13.76 2.63 13.79
C ASN A 468 -12.99 2.80 15.11
N MET A 469 -11.66 2.89 15.05
CA MET A 469 -10.81 3.28 16.19
C MET A 469 -11.15 4.69 16.68
N THR A 470 -11.72 5.56 15.86
CA THR A 470 -12.22 6.90 16.24
C THR A 470 -13.75 6.95 16.34
N GLY A 471 -14.39 5.81 16.61
CA GLY A 471 -15.80 5.72 17.00
C GLY A 471 -16.82 5.70 15.85
N ALA A 472 -16.40 5.41 14.62
CA ALA A 472 -17.34 5.39 13.48
C ALA A 472 -18.29 4.19 13.47
N ALA A 473 -17.87 3.02 13.99
CA ALA A 473 -18.66 1.77 14.03
C ALA A 473 -19.30 1.41 12.66
N LYS A 474 -18.50 1.46 11.60
CA LYS A 474 -18.92 1.18 10.22
C LYS A 474 -18.48 -0.22 9.78
N PRO A 475 -19.33 -0.98 9.07
CA PRO A 475 -18.98 -2.29 8.54
C PRO A 475 -18.09 -2.19 7.28
N TYR A 476 -17.30 -3.24 7.02
CA TYR A 476 -16.51 -3.40 5.81
C TYR A 476 -17.34 -4.05 4.70
N TRP A 477 -17.93 -3.22 3.84
CA TRP A 477 -18.71 -3.67 2.67
C TRP A 477 -18.02 -3.43 1.33
N HIS A 478 -16.78 -2.96 1.36
CA HIS A 478 -16.02 -2.67 0.16
C HIS A 478 -15.70 -3.95 -0.63
N GLN A 479 -15.95 -3.92 -1.93
CA GLN A 479 -15.52 -4.98 -2.84
C GLN A 479 -14.15 -4.64 -3.40
N SER A 480 -13.12 -5.28 -2.86
CA SER A 480 -11.75 -4.93 -3.19
C SER A 480 -11.35 -5.34 -4.60
N MET A 481 -10.70 -4.42 -5.32
CA MET A 481 -10.10 -4.68 -6.63
C MET A 481 -8.60 -5.02 -6.54
N PHE A 482 -8.09 -5.68 -7.57
CA PHE A 482 -6.68 -5.96 -7.81
C PHE A 482 -6.28 -5.40 -9.17
N TRP A 483 -4.99 -5.05 -9.35
CA TRP A 483 -4.43 -4.79 -10.67
C TRP A 483 -3.00 -5.30 -10.81
N SER A 484 -2.59 -5.56 -12.05
CA SER A 484 -1.22 -5.94 -12.42
C SER A 484 -0.86 -5.36 -13.78
N ASP A 485 0.32 -4.76 -13.87
CA ASP A 485 0.86 -4.18 -15.10
C ASP A 485 2.09 -5.00 -15.52
N LEU A 486 2.05 -5.63 -16.70
CA LEU A 486 3.20 -6.29 -17.31
C LEU A 486 3.97 -5.27 -18.16
N GLY A 487 4.51 -4.24 -17.49
CA GLY A 487 5.07 -3.07 -18.16
C GLY A 487 3.99 -2.08 -18.63
N PRO A 488 4.35 -1.11 -19.49
CA PRO A 488 3.47 0.01 -19.85
C PRO A 488 2.31 -0.36 -20.79
N ASP A 489 2.35 -1.52 -21.43
CA ASP A 489 1.47 -1.85 -22.58
C ASP A 489 0.37 -2.86 -22.25
N VAL A 490 0.48 -3.59 -21.13
CA VAL A 490 -0.45 -4.68 -20.78
C VAL A 490 -0.86 -4.60 -19.32
N GLY A 491 -2.15 -4.43 -19.07
CA GLY A 491 -2.74 -4.34 -17.73
C GLY A 491 -3.88 -5.33 -17.52
N TYR A 492 -4.00 -5.76 -16.27
CA TYR A 492 -5.12 -6.56 -15.77
C TYR A 492 -5.74 -5.88 -14.56
N GLU A 493 -7.06 -5.92 -14.45
CA GLU A 493 -7.79 -5.62 -13.22
C GLU A 493 -8.70 -6.79 -12.86
N ALA A 494 -8.94 -7.01 -11.56
CA ALA A 494 -9.78 -8.12 -11.11
C ALA A 494 -10.58 -7.76 -9.87
N ILE A 495 -11.79 -8.30 -9.77
CA ILE A 495 -12.69 -8.12 -8.64
C ILE A 495 -13.56 -9.36 -8.40
N GLY A 496 -13.96 -9.59 -7.14
CA GLY A 496 -14.81 -10.72 -6.76
C GLY A 496 -14.03 -12.04 -6.65
N LEU A 497 -14.68 -13.14 -7.03
CA LEU A 497 -14.11 -14.49 -7.05
C LEU A 497 -13.62 -14.83 -8.46
N VAL A 498 -12.31 -14.69 -8.66
CA VAL A 498 -11.62 -14.95 -9.94
C VAL A 498 -10.79 -16.23 -9.84
N ASP A 499 -11.40 -17.35 -10.19
CA ASP A 499 -10.81 -18.69 -10.13
C ASP A 499 -10.98 -19.39 -11.48
N GLY A 500 -9.86 -19.78 -12.09
CA GLY A 500 -9.84 -20.38 -13.44
C GLY A 500 -10.54 -21.73 -13.55
N SER A 501 -10.97 -22.34 -12.42
CA SER A 501 -11.79 -23.56 -12.40
C SER A 501 -13.29 -23.31 -12.52
N LEU A 502 -13.75 -22.06 -12.35
CA LEU A 502 -15.15 -21.70 -12.51
C LEU A 502 -15.55 -21.66 -13.99
N PRO A 503 -16.84 -21.85 -14.32
CA PRO A 503 -17.36 -21.49 -15.63
C PRO A 503 -17.10 -20.01 -15.91
N THR A 504 -16.56 -19.72 -17.08
CA THR A 504 -16.25 -18.35 -17.50
C THR A 504 -16.79 -18.05 -18.90
N VAL A 505 -17.22 -16.81 -19.11
CA VAL A 505 -17.49 -16.24 -20.43
C VAL A 505 -16.53 -15.09 -20.65
N GLY A 506 -15.67 -15.20 -21.66
CA GLY A 506 -14.74 -14.16 -22.08
C GLY A 506 -15.22 -13.50 -23.36
N VAL A 507 -15.35 -12.17 -23.35
CA VAL A 507 -15.70 -11.37 -24.51
C VAL A 507 -14.53 -10.44 -24.82
N PHE A 508 -14.00 -10.53 -26.03
CA PHE A 508 -12.76 -9.91 -26.42
C PHE A 508 -12.94 -9.01 -27.65
N ALA A 509 -12.12 -7.97 -27.74
CA ALA A 509 -12.10 -7.06 -28.87
C ALA A 509 -10.65 -6.64 -29.20
N LYS A 510 -10.46 -6.01 -30.36
CA LYS A 510 -9.19 -5.34 -30.67
C LYS A 510 -8.97 -4.19 -29.70
N ALA A 511 -7.72 -4.03 -29.26
CA ALA A 511 -7.33 -2.87 -28.46
C ALA A 511 -7.21 -1.63 -29.35
N THR A 512 -7.52 -0.47 -28.78
CA THR A 512 -7.20 0.84 -29.34
C THR A 512 -5.92 1.37 -28.70
N ALA A 513 -5.38 2.48 -29.21
CA ALA A 513 -4.17 3.09 -28.65
C ALA A 513 -4.33 3.56 -27.18
N ARG A 514 -5.57 3.65 -26.68
CA ARG A 514 -5.89 4.07 -25.30
C ARG A 514 -5.91 2.91 -24.30
N ASP A 515 -5.99 1.68 -24.79
CA ASP A 515 -6.21 0.47 -23.99
C ASP A 515 -4.89 -0.08 -23.42
N THR A 516 -4.12 0.78 -22.74
CA THR A 516 -2.83 0.40 -22.12
C THR A 516 -2.66 1.03 -20.72
N PRO A 517 -1.89 0.39 -19.81
CA PRO A 517 -1.51 0.98 -18.53
C PRO A 517 -0.91 2.38 -18.65
N LYS A 518 -0.11 2.62 -19.70
CA LYS A 518 0.50 3.93 -19.96
C LYS A 518 -0.55 4.99 -20.24
N SER A 519 -1.44 4.77 -21.19
CA SER A 519 -2.50 5.71 -21.55
C SER A 519 -3.43 5.99 -20.36
N ALA A 520 -3.80 4.95 -19.60
CA ALA A 520 -4.60 5.11 -18.38
C ALA A 520 -3.87 5.94 -17.30
N THR A 521 -2.53 5.84 -17.22
CA THR A 521 -1.70 6.65 -16.29
C THR A 521 -1.51 8.09 -16.78
N GLU A 522 -1.47 8.32 -18.09
CA GLU A 522 -1.44 9.65 -18.69
C GLU A 522 -2.75 10.40 -18.43
N GLN A 523 -3.89 9.72 -18.56
CA GLN A 523 -5.22 10.28 -18.31
C GLN A 523 -5.46 10.60 -16.82
N SER A 524 -5.16 9.66 -15.93
CA SER A 524 -5.46 9.79 -14.49
C SER A 524 -4.38 10.54 -13.70
N GLY A 525 -3.15 10.59 -14.22
CA GLY A 525 -1.99 11.13 -13.52
C GLY A 525 -1.35 10.18 -12.49
N THR A 526 -1.87 8.96 -12.31
CA THR A 526 -1.39 7.97 -11.33
C THR A 526 -1.29 6.56 -11.93
N GLY A 527 -0.22 5.82 -11.59
CA GLY A 527 -0.05 4.39 -11.91
C GLY A 527 -0.65 3.45 -10.86
N ILE A 528 -1.13 3.99 -9.73
CA ILE A 528 -1.81 3.21 -8.69
C ILE A 528 -3.29 3.11 -9.07
N ARG A 529 -3.64 1.99 -9.72
CA ARG A 529 -4.93 1.83 -10.39
C ARG A 529 -6.15 1.95 -9.48
N SER A 530 -6.03 1.54 -8.21
CA SER A 530 -7.10 1.71 -7.23
C SER A 530 -7.41 3.18 -6.90
N GLU A 531 -6.46 4.10 -7.13
CA GLU A 531 -6.73 5.55 -7.03
C GLU A 531 -7.53 6.04 -8.25
N SER A 532 -7.20 5.59 -9.47
CA SER A 532 -7.85 6.06 -10.71
C SER A 532 -9.26 5.47 -10.91
N GLU A 533 -9.46 4.20 -10.57
CA GLU A 533 -10.77 3.53 -10.68
C GLU A 533 -11.81 4.04 -9.68
N THR A 534 -11.39 4.80 -8.66
CA THR A 534 -12.18 5.16 -7.48
C THR A 534 -12.59 3.94 -6.65
N GLU A 535 -13.08 4.21 -5.44
CA GLU A 535 -13.63 3.19 -4.54
C GLU A 535 -15.16 3.03 -4.70
N SER A 536 -15.76 3.80 -5.62
CA SER A 536 -17.20 3.86 -5.82
C SER A 536 -17.74 2.74 -6.70
N GLU A 537 -19.05 2.56 -6.66
CA GLU A 537 -19.82 1.70 -7.54
C GLU A 537 -20.62 2.60 -8.50
N ALA A 538 -20.90 2.14 -9.72
CA ALA A 538 -21.78 2.87 -10.62
C ALA A 538 -23.19 2.98 -10.01
N SER A 539 -23.86 4.14 -10.18
CA SER A 539 -25.24 4.32 -9.70
C SER A 539 -26.21 3.45 -10.48
N ASP A 540 -26.12 3.52 -11.81
CA ASP A 540 -26.94 2.81 -12.77
C ASP A 540 -26.06 2.18 -13.85
N ILE A 541 -26.55 1.10 -14.45
CA ILE A 541 -25.90 0.43 -15.57
C ILE A 541 -26.95 0.21 -16.66
N GLU A 542 -27.02 1.12 -17.63
CA GLU A 542 -27.85 0.95 -18.82
C GLU A 542 -26.98 0.41 -19.97
N ILE A 543 -27.41 -0.69 -20.60
CA ILE A 543 -26.70 -1.28 -21.74
C ILE A 543 -26.89 -0.34 -22.94
N PRO A 544 -25.81 0.16 -23.57
CA PRO A 544 -25.92 1.06 -24.71
C PRO A 544 -26.63 0.39 -25.88
N THR A 545 -27.56 1.11 -26.53
CA THR A 545 -28.12 0.68 -27.82
C THR A 545 -27.07 0.80 -28.92
N SER A 546 -27.15 -0.06 -29.95
CA SER A 546 -26.16 -0.15 -31.05
C SER A 546 -25.80 1.18 -31.73
N ASP A 547 -26.71 2.15 -31.70
CA ASP A 547 -26.58 3.42 -32.44
C ASP A 547 -25.75 4.49 -31.70
N GLU A 548 -25.38 4.28 -30.44
CA GLU A 548 -24.60 5.24 -29.63
C GLU A 548 -23.10 4.98 -29.64
N VAL A 549 -22.65 3.92 -30.31
CA VAL A 549 -21.24 3.49 -30.29
C VAL A 549 -20.49 4.15 -31.45
N THR A 550 -19.52 4.99 -31.12
CA THR A 550 -18.61 5.57 -32.13
C THR A 550 -17.44 4.58 -32.35
N PRO A 551 -17.18 4.11 -33.59
CA PRO A 551 -16.05 3.24 -33.84
C PRO A 551 -14.73 3.97 -33.54
N GLU A 552 -13.89 3.40 -32.66
CA GLU A 552 -12.53 3.88 -32.45
C GLU A 552 -11.56 3.16 -33.39
N ASP A 553 -10.53 3.86 -33.88
CA ASP A 553 -9.52 3.29 -34.78
C ASP A 553 -8.71 2.17 -34.08
N SER A 554 -8.87 0.94 -34.55
CA SER A 554 -8.15 -0.24 -34.05
C SER A 554 -6.69 -0.29 -34.52
N VAL A 555 -5.80 -0.88 -33.72
CA VAL A 555 -4.39 -1.11 -34.11
C VAL A 555 -4.30 -2.26 -35.14
N THR A 556 -3.43 -2.15 -36.15
CA THR A 556 -3.26 -3.15 -37.23
C THR A 556 -2.31 -4.32 -36.85
N GLY A 557 -2.79 -5.57 -36.95
CA GLY A 557 -2.09 -6.84 -36.63
C GLY A 557 -3.02 -7.88 -35.94
N GLU A 558 -2.71 -9.20 -35.96
CA GLU A 558 -3.65 -10.28 -35.52
C GLU A 558 -4.01 -10.33 -34.00
N ASP A 559 -5.24 -10.84 -33.77
CA ASP A 559 -5.94 -11.25 -32.54
C ASP A 559 -6.21 -10.21 -31.43
N PHE A 560 -7.29 -10.45 -30.68
CA PHE A 560 -7.81 -9.56 -29.64
C PHE A 560 -6.72 -8.95 -28.74
N GLY A 561 -6.93 -7.71 -28.29
CA GLY A 561 -5.98 -6.95 -27.47
C GLY A 561 -6.53 -6.48 -26.12
N LYS A 562 -7.83 -6.65 -25.91
CA LYS A 562 -8.54 -6.35 -24.67
C LYS A 562 -9.74 -7.27 -24.50
N GLY A 563 -10.29 -7.32 -23.30
CA GLY A 563 -11.55 -8.01 -23.06
C GLY A 563 -11.97 -8.05 -21.59
N VAL A 564 -13.18 -8.55 -21.39
CA VAL A 564 -13.77 -8.81 -20.09
C VAL A 564 -14.04 -10.29 -19.94
N ILE A 565 -13.74 -10.83 -18.76
CA ILE A 565 -14.02 -12.22 -18.40
C ILE A 565 -14.95 -12.23 -17.19
N PHE A 566 -16.12 -12.83 -17.36
CA PHE A 566 -17.10 -13.04 -16.31
C PHE A 566 -16.94 -14.44 -15.72
N TYR A 567 -16.82 -14.54 -14.39
CA TYR A 567 -16.76 -15.79 -13.64
C TYR A 567 -18.13 -16.06 -13.04
N LEU A 568 -18.66 -17.25 -13.27
CA LEU A 568 -20.07 -17.55 -13.02
C LEU A 568 -20.27 -18.61 -11.93
N ARG A 569 -21.35 -18.45 -11.17
CA ARG A 569 -22.00 -19.51 -10.39
C ARG A 569 -23.49 -19.42 -10.63
N ASP A 570 -24.10 -20.50 -11.12
CA ASP A 570 -25.54 -20.55 -11.40
C ASP A 570 -26.03 -19.35 -12.24
N LYS A 571 -25.29 -19.02 -13.31
CA LYS A 571 -25.49 -17.86 -14.22
C LYS A 571 -25.30 -16.46 -13.60
N VAL A 572 -25.03 -16.36 -12.30
CA VAL A 572 -24.72 -15.10 -11.63
C VAL A 572 -23.22 -14.80 -11.72
N VAL A 573 -22.88 -13.56 -12.03
CA VAL A 573 -21.48 -13.09 -12.07
C VAL A 573 -20.96 -12.93 -10.64
N VAL A 574 -19.96 -13.74 -10.28
CA VAL A 574 -19.31 -13.70 -8.95
C VAL A 574 -17.91 -13.10 -8.98
N GLY A 575 -17.34 -12.92 -10.18
CA GLY A 575 -16.05 -12.28 -10.39
C GLY A 575 -15.91 -11.74 -11.80
N ILE A 576 -15.12 -10.69 -11.95
CA ILE A 576 -14.82 -10.05 -13.23
C ILE A 576 -13.32 -9.83 -13.33
N LEU A 577 -12.76 -10.16 -14.49
CA LEU A 577 -11.40 -9.80 -14.86
C LEU A 577 -11.42 -8.94 -16.12
N LEU A 578 -10.73 -7.81 -16.06
CA LEU A 578 -10.56 -6.85 -17.14
C LEU A 578 -9.13 -6.96 -17.66
N TRP A 579 -8.98 -7.13 -18.97
CA TRP A 579 -7.69 -7.13 -19.65
C TRP A 579 -7.65 -5.94 -20.59
N ASN A 580 -6.73 -5.00 -20.33
CA ASN A 580 -6.59 -3.74 -21.08
C ASN A 580 -7.88 -2.91 -21.15
N ILE A 581 -8.72 -2.99 -20.12
CA ILE A 581 -9.89 -2.14 -19.93
C ILE A 581 -9.69 -1.41 -18.60
N PHE A 582 -9.80 -0.09 -18.64
CA PHE A 582 -9.57 0.80 -17.50
C PHE A 582 -10.74 1.79 -17.37
N ASN A 583 -10.89 2.38 -16.20
CA ASN A 583 -11.96 3.30 -15.79
C ASN A 583 -13.36 2.66 -15.89
N ARG A 584 -13.46 1.37 -15.53
CA ARG A 584 -14.67 0.54 -15.64
C ARG A 584 -14.90 -0.34 -14.41
N MET A 585 -14.05 -0.26 -13.38
CA MET A 585 -14.24 -1.00 -12.14
C MET A 585 -15.54 -0.67 -11.39
N PRO A 586 -16.06 0.59 -11.37
CA PRO A 586 -17.35 0.88 -10.76
C PRO A 586 -18.52 0.11 -11.39
N ILE A 587 -18.46 -0.16 -12.70
CA ILE A 587 -19.45 -0.99 -13.42
C ILE A 587 -19.31 -2.45 -12.96
N ALA A 588 -18.08 -2.97 -12.92
CA ALA A 588 -17.82 -4.33 -12.46
C ALA A 588 -18.29 -4.58 -11.01
N ARG A 589 -18.08 -3.61 -10.11
CA ARG A 589 -18.61 -3.66 -8.74
C ARG A 589 -20.13 -3.79 -8.72
N LYS A 590 -20.82 -2.92 -9.46
CA LYS A 590 -22.29 -2.88 -9.49
C LYS A 590 -22.87 -4.20 -10.03
N ILE A 591 -22.32 -4.77 -11.11
CA ILE A 591 -22.73 -6.08 -11.64
C ILE A 591 -22.66 -7.18 -10.57
N ILE A 592 -21.51 -7.32 -9.89
CA ILE A 592 -21.34 -8.36 -8.86
C ILE A 592 -22.22 -8.07 -7.62
N LYS A 593 -22.43 -6.79 -7.30
CA LYS A 593 -23.25 -6.39 -6.16
C LYS A 593 -24.73 -6.67 -6.38
N ASP A 594 -25.25 -6.42 -7.57
CA ASP A 594 -26.63 -6.71 -7.89
C ASP A 594 -26.86 -8.22 -7.88
N GLY A 595 -25.93 -8.98 -8.47
CA GLY A 595 -25.98 -10.44 -8.47
C GLY A 595 -27.18 -10.98 -9.24
N GLU A 596 -27.58 -10.28 -10.30
CA GLU A 596 -28.63 -10.70 -11.22
C GLU A 596 -28.14 -11.80 -12.15
N GLU A 597 -29.07 -12.60 -12.67
CA GLU A 597 -28.79 -13.52 -13.76
C GLU A 597 -28.73 -12.75 -15.07
N HIS A 598 -27.74 -13.05 -15.91
CA HIS A 598 -27.61 -12.46 -17.24
C HIS A 598 -27.85 -13.53 -18.31
N GLU A 599 -28.86 -13.33 -19.17
CA GLU A 599 -29.13 -14.24 -20.28
C GLU A 599 -28.06 -14.17 -21.37
N ASP A 600 -27.56 -12.96 -21.65
CA ASP A 600 -26.52 -12.72 -22.65
C ASP A 600 -25.41 -11.82 -22.10
N LEU A 601 -24.24 -12.42 -21.85
CA LEU A 601 -23.06 -11.71 -21.35
C LEU A 601 -22.33 -10.91 -22.44
N ASN A 602 -22.64 -11.11 -23.73
CA ASN A 602 -22.13 -10.25 -24.80
C ASN A 602 -22.76 -8.85 -24.73
N GLU A 603 -24.05 -8.76 -24.39
CA GLU A 603 -24.72 -7.48 -24.16
C GLU A 603 -24.15 -6.75 -22.94
N VAL A 604 -23.89 -7.49 -21.85
CA VAL A 604 -23.22 -6.94 -20.66
C VAL A 604 -21.80 -6.45 -20.99
N ALA A 605 -21.09 -7.10 -21.91
CA ALA A 605 -19.75 -6.69 -22.30
C ALA A 605 -19.69 -5.30 -22.97
N LYS A 606 -20.79 -4.82 -23.58
CA LYS A 606 -20.88 -3.47 -24.16
C LYS A 606 -20.64 -2.37 -23.13
N LEU A 607 -20.97 -2.62 -21.86
CA LEU A 607 -20.69 -1.71 -20.73
C LEU A 607 -19.19 -1.49 -20.50
N PHE A 608 -18.36 -2.42 -20.99
CA PHE A 608 -16.91 -2.36 -20.94
C PHE A 608 -16.30 -1.87 -22.27
N ASN A 609 -17.10 -1.29 -23.16
CA ASN A 609 -16.71 -0.87 -24.51
C ASN A 609 -16.11 -2.04 -25.31
N ILE A 610 -16.71 -3.22 -25.18
CA ILE A 610 -16.42 -4.41 -26.00
C ILE A 610 -17.62 -4.60 -26.92
N HIS A 611 -17.37 -4.47 -28.22
CA HIS A 611 -18.36 -4.61 -29.27
C HIS A 611 -17.98 -5.78 -30.17
N GLU A 612 -18.97 -6.45 -30.76
CA GLU A 612 -18.74 -7.38 -31.85
C GLU A 612 -18.31 -6.56 -33.09
N ASP A 613 -17.16 -6.90 -33.67
CA ASP A 613 -16.70 -6.37 -34.97
C ASP A 613 -17.57 -6.91 -36.12
#